data_AF-A0A653N2F7-F1
#
_entry.id   AF-A0A653N2F7-F1
#
_cell.length_a   1.000
_cell.length_b   1.000
_cell.length_c   1.000
_cell.angle_alpha   90.00
_cell.angle_beta   90.00
_cell.angle_gamma   90.00
#
_symmetry.space_group_name_H-M   'P 1'
#
loop_
_entity.id
_entity.type
_entity.pdbx_description
1 polymer ?
#
loop_
_entity_poly.entity_id
_entity_poly.type
_entity_poly.pdbx_seq_one_letter_code
_entity_poly.pdbx_strand_id
1 'polypeptide(L)'
;MFGIGFSEFFFVVVVILMLFGSKEIPQMARFLGKTMAQLKNATNEIKREIHNSAKDADVDVNSLTGGISDEIRKAKEGIANTINPLKDMSNHIVDDITKPIEEVKEDIENLSGPIKRQF
;
A
#
# COMPACT_ATOMS: atom_id res chain seq x y z
N MET A 1 1.13 14.58 14.80
CA MET A 1 0.01 15.42 15.26
C MET A 1 -1.13 15.23 14.28
N PHE A 2 -2.15 14.41 14.61
CA PHE A 2 -3.47 14.33 13.96
C PHE A 2 -4.25 13.24 14.72
N GLY A 3 -4.65 13.54 15.94
CA GLY A 3 -5.60 12.70 16.67
C GLY A 3 -6.94 13.40 16.62
N ILE A 4 -7.79 13.03 15.68
CA ILE A 4 -9.18 13.51 15.67
C ILE A 4 -9.86 12.84 16.87
N GLY A 5 -10.14 13.63 17.91
CA GLY A 5 -10.89 13.20 19.07
C GLY A 5 -12.38 13.03 18.76
N PHE A 6 -13.09 12.35 19.67
CA PHE A 6 -14.54 12.15 19.54
C PHE A 6 -15.31 13.48 19.44
N SER A 7 -14.85 14.51 20.16
CA SER A 7 -15.42 15.87 20.11
C SER A 7 -15.27 16.53 18.74
N GLU A 8 -14.09 16.44 18.13
CA GLU A 8 -13.80 17.02 16.82
C GLU A 8 -14.56 16.29 15.72
N PHE A 9 -14.65 14.96 15.80
CA PHE A 9 -15.49 14.17 14.90
C PHE A 9 -16.97 14.57 15.01
N PHE A 10 -17.49 14.73 16.24
CA PHE A 10 -18.88 15.15 16.44
C PHE A 10 -19.15 16.55 15.90
N PHE A 11 -18.22 17.48 16.06
CA PHE A 11 -18.32 18.83 15.50
C PHE A 11 -18.41 18.80 13.96
N VAL A 12 -17.57 18.01 13.29
CA VAL A 12 -17.61 17.83 11.84
C VAL A 12 -18.95 17.26 11.39
N VAL A 13 -19.48 16.25 12.08
CA VAL A 13 -20.80 15.67 11.77
C VAL A 13 -21.91 16.71 11.90
N VAL A 14 -21.88 17.57 12.92
CA VAL A 14 -22.86 18.65 13.08
C VAL A 14 -22.78 19.66 11.94
N VAL A 15 -21.57 20.06 11.53
CA VAL A 15 -21.39 20.97 10.38
C VAL A 15 -21.94 20.35 9.10
N ILE A 16 -21.63 19.07 8.83
CA ILE A 16 -22.17 18.33 7.69
C ILE A 16 -23.70 18.27 7.73
N LEU A 17 -24.29 18.02 8.90
CA LEU A 17 -25.74 18.01 9.09
C LEU A 17 -26.37 19.39 8.89
N MET A 18 -25.67 20.49 9.20
CA MET A 18 -26.14 21.84 8.88
C MET A 18 -26.09 22.12 7.37
N LEU A 19 -25.04 21.67 6.69
CA LEU A 19 -24.87 21.91 5.25
C LEU A 19 -25.86 21.10 4.40
N PHE A 20 -26.00 19.81 4.71
CA PHE A 20 -26.78 18.88 3.90
C PHE A 20 -28.13 18.52 4.54
N GLY A 21 -28.32 18.73 5.84
CA GLY A 21 -29.53 18.31 6.56
C GLY A 21 -29.48 16.86 7.05
N SER A 22 -30.26 16.57 8.11
CA SER A 22 -30.31 15.25 8.74
C SER A 22 -30.96 14.15 7.92
N LYS A 23 -31.71 14.52 6.88
CA LYS A 23 -32.41 13.58 5.99
C LYS A 23 -31.57 13.16 4.79
N GLU A 24 -30.65 14.00 4.33
CA GLU A 24 -29.84 13.76 3.13
C GLU A 24 -28.76 12.70 3.37
N ILE A 25 -28.05 12.74 4.49
CA ILE A 25 -26.99 11.76 4.81
C ILE A 25 -27.53 10.30 4.79
N PRO A 26 -28.64 9.97 5.48
CA PRO A 26 -29.22 8.62 5.40
C PRO A 26 -29.75 8.26 4.01
N GLN A 27 -30.30 9.24 3.27
CA GLN A 27 -30.84 9.00 1.94
C GLN A 27 -29.72 8.70 0.93
N MET A 28 -28.64 9.48 0.96
CA MET A 28 -27.40 9.27 0.19
C MET A 28 -26.77 7.91 0.51
N ALA A 29 -26.67 7.56 1.80
CA ALA A 29 -26.15 6.26 2.21
C ALA A 29 -26.99 5.08 1.67
N ARG A 30 -28.33 5.20 1.71
CA ARG A 30 -29.24 4.19 1.14
C ARG A 30 -29.12 4.10 -0.39
N PHE A 31 -28.99 5.24 -1.07
CA PHE A 31 -28.79 5.28 -2.52
C PHE A 31 -27.48 4.62 -2.92
N LEU A 32 -26.36 5.06 -2.34
CA LEU A 32 -25.04 4.48 -2.57
C LEU A 32 -25.00 3.00 -2.21
N GLY A 33 -25.66 2.59 -1.13
CA GLY A 33 -25.77 1.18 -0.75
C GLY A 33 -26.51 0.34 -1.78
N LYS A 34 -27.65 0.82 -2.31
CA LYS A 34 -28.39 0.15 -3.39
C LYS A 34 -27.56 0.09 -4.68
N THR A 35 -26.90 1.19 -5.05
CA THR A 35 -26.03 1.25 -6.23
C THR A 35 -24.86 0.29 -6.09
N MET A 36 -24.17 0.28 -4.94
CA MET A 36 -23.08 -0.66 -4.67
C MET A 36 -23.54 -2.12 -4.66
N ALA A 37 -24.73 -2.41 -4.14
CA ALA A 37 -25.30 -3.75 -4.19
C ALA A 37 -25.59 -4.19 -5.63
N GLN A 38 -26.15 -3.30 -6.46
CA GLN A 38 -26.39 -3.58 -7.88
C GLN A 38 -25.09 -3.77 -8.66
N LEU A 39 -24.10 -2.89 -8.46
CA LEU A 39 -22.77 -3.00 -9.04
C LEU A 39 -22.12 -4.33 -8.64
N LYS A 40 -22.13 -4.67 -7.35
CA LYS A 40 -21.60 -5.95 -6.84
C LYS A 40 -22.28 -7.15 -7.48
N ASN A 41 -23.61 -7.13 -7.62
CA ASN A 41 -24.34 -8.23 -8.24
C ASN A 41 -24.01 -8.36 -9.73
N ALA A 42 -23.96 -7.25 -10.47
CA ALA A 42 -23.56 -7.24 -11.88
C ALA A 42 -22.11 -7.71 -12.05
N THR A 43 -21.18 -7.26 -11.21
CA THR A 43 -19.79 -7.72 -11.22
C THR A 43 -19.69 -9.21 -10.91
N ASN A 44 -20.49 -9.73 -9.98
CA ASN A 44 -20.53 -11.16 -9.68
C ASN A 44 -21.13 -11.99 -10.83
N GLU A 45 -22.12 -11.46 -11.54
CA GLU A 45 -22.67 -12.05 -12.77
C GLU A 45 -21.57 -12.21 -13.82
N ILE A 46 -20.86 -11.12 -14.12
CA ILE A 46 -19.74 -11.09 -15.08
C ILE A 46 -18.63 -12.04 -14.64
N LYS A 47 -18.23 -12.03 -13.37
CA LYS A 47 -17.22 -12.96 -12.84
C LYS A 47 -17.64 -14.41 -13.05
N ARG A 48 -18.91 -14.74 -12.81
CA ARG A 48 -19.46 -16.09 -12.99
C ARG A 48 -19.50 -16.48 -14.46
N GLU A 49 -19.91 -15.58 -15.34
CA GLU A 49 -19.97 -15.80 -16.79
C GLU A 49 -18.58 -15.98 -17.39
N ILE A 50 -17.59 -15.16 -16.99
CA ILE A 50 -16.18 -15.32 -17.39
C ILE A 50 -15.64 -16.66 -16.90
N HIS A 51 -15.87 -17.01 -15.63
CA HIS A 51 -15.42 -18.27 -15.06
C HIS A 51 -16.04 -19.48 -15.78
N ASN A 52 -17.33 -19.43 -16.11
CA ASN A 52 -18.01 -20.49 -16.83
C ASN A 52 -17.58 -20.56 -18.30
N SER A 53 -17.43 -19.42 -18.97
CA SER A 53 -16.96 -19.35 -20.36
C SER A 53 -15.52 -19.85 -20.51
N ALA A 54 -14.65 -19.55 -19.55
CA ALA A 54 -13.28 -20.07 -19.56
C ALA A 54 -13.26 -21.58 -19.29
N LYS A 55 -14.14 -22.07 -18.40
CA LYS A 55 -14.32 -23.50 -18.14
C LYS A 55 -14.86 -24.28 -19.35
N ASP A 56 -15.75 -23.69 -20.14
CA ASP A 56 -16.27 -24.28 -21.38
C ASP A 56 -15.25 -24.22 -22.55
N ALA A 57 -14.25 -23.34 -22.48
CA ALA A 57 -13.17 -23.23 -23.46
C ALA A 57 -11.97 -24.19 -23.18
N ASP A 58 -12.10 -25.13 -22.24
CA ASP A 58 -11.00 -25.97 -21.71
C ASP A 58 -9.80 -25.16 -21.20
N VAL A 59 -10.03 -23.90 -20.84
CA VAL A 59 -9.06 -23.05 -20.19
C VAL A 59 -9.42 -23.02 -18.71
N ASP A 60 -8.96 -24.04 -17.99
CA ASP A 60 -9.15 -24.12 -16.54
C ASP A 60 -8.52 -22.88 -15.89
N VAL A 61 -9.37 -21.92 -15.50
CA VAL A 61 -8.97 -20.70 -14.79
C VAL A 61 -8.30 -20.98 -13.46
N ASN A 62 -8.50 -22.17 -12.87
CA ASN A 62 -7.75 -22.62 -11.69
C ASN A 62 -6.33 -23.08 -12.06
N SER A 63 -6.14 -23.72 -13.22
CA SER A 63 -4.81 -23.99 -13.80
C SER A 63 -4.12 -22.72 -14.32
N LEU A 64 -4.87 -21.70 -14.76
CA LEU A 64 -4.29 -20.40 -15.11
C LEU A 64 -3.87 -19.62 -13.86
N THR A 65 -4.73 -19.44 -12.86
CA THR A 65 -4.34 -18.69 -11.65
C THR A 65 -3.36 -19.46 -10.78
N GLY A 66 -3.46 -20.79 -10.70
CA GLY A 66 -2.54 -21.68 -10.01
C GLY A 66 -1.21 -21.83 -10.76
N GLY A 67 -1.27 -22.09 -12.07
CA GLY A 67 -0.09 -22.19 -12.94
C GLY A 67 0.68 -20.88 -13.07
N ILE A 68 -0.02 -19.74 -13.24
CA ILE A 68 0.62 -18.41 -13.24
C ILE A 68 1.22 -18.11 -11.87
N SER A 69 0.55 -18.46 -10.77
CA SER A 69 1.13 -18.24 -9.43
C SER A 69 2.36 -19.12 -9.17
N ASP A 70 2.36 -20.36 -9.65
CA ASP A 70 3.51 -21.27 -9.52
C ASP A 70 4.67 -20.88 -10.46
N GLU A 71 4.40 -20.41 -11.67
CA GLU A 71 5.42 -19.83 -12.56
C GLU A 71 5.97 -18.52 -12.02
N ILE A 72 5.11 -17.62 -11.52
CA ILE A 72 5.53 -16.37 -10.87
C ILE A 72 6.32 -16.67 -9.61
N ARG A 73 5.95 -17.69 -8.83
CA ARG A 73 6.70 -18.11 -7.63
C ARG A 73 8.06 -18.68 -8.00
N LYS A 74 8.15 -19.56 -9.00
CA LYS A 74 9.44 -20.08 -9.51
C LYS A 74 10.31 -18.96 -10.08
N ALA A 75 9.74 -18.02 -10.82
CA ALA A 75 10.45 -16.85 -11.34
C ALA A 75 10.92 -15.94 -10.20
N LYS A 76 10.09 -15.68 -9.19
CA LYS A 76 10.46 -14.93 -7.99
C LYS A 76 11.54 -15.65 -7.18
N GLU A 77 11.47 -16.97 -7.02
CA GLU A 77 12.49 -17.77 -6.34
C GLU A 77 13.82 -17.75 -7.11
N GLY A 78 13.81 -17.91 -8.44
CA GLY A 78 15.00 -17.80 -9.29
C GLY A 78 15.63 -16.40 -9.26
N ILE A 79 14.80 -15.36 -9.30
CA ILE A 79 15.22 -13.96 -9.13
C ILE A 79 15.75 -13.74 -7.70
N ALA A 80 15.08 -14.21 -6.66
CA ALA A 80 15.52 -14.07 -5.27
C ALA A 80 16.86 -14.77 -5.02
N ASN A 81 17.07 -15.97 -5.56
CA ASN A 81 18.34 -16.69 -5.44
C ASN A 81 19.51 -15.96 -6.14
N THR A 82 19.22 -15.16 -7.17
CA THR A 82 20.20 -14.30 -7.84
C THR A 82 20.38 -12.96 -7.12
N ILE A 83 19.30 -12.39 -6.57
CA ILE A 83 19.31 -11.10 -5.87
C ILE A 83 19.87 -11.23 -4.46
N ASN A 84 19.65 -12.32 -3.73
CA ASN A 84 20.16 -12.49 -2.37
C ASN A 84 21.69 -12.28 -2.28
N PRO A 85 22.53 -12.97 -3.09
CA PRO A 85 23.97 -12.71 -3.08
C PRO A 85 24.32 -11.28 -3.53
N LEU A 86 23.58 -10.69 -4.49
CA LEU A 86 23.77 -9.30 -4.89
C LEU A 86 23.38 -8.30 -3.79
N LYS A 87 22.36 -8.61 -3.00
CA LYS A 87 21.86 -7.80 -1.90
C LYS A 87 22.81 -7.89 -0.71
N ASP A 88 23.36 -9.06 -0.42
CA ASP A 88 24.36 -9.24 0.62
C ASP A 88 25.68 -8.54 0.25
N MET A 89 26.11 -8.62 -1.02
CA MET A 89 27.22 -7.82 -1.54
C MET A 89 26.92 -6.32 -1.51
N SER A 90 25.71 -5.91 -1.89
CA SER A 90 25.29 -4.50 -1.83
C SER A 90 25.28 -3.98 -0.39
N ASN A 91 24.83 -4.77 0.57
CA ASN A 91 24.85 -4.42 1.98
C ASN A 91 26.28 -4.32 2.50
N HIS A 92 27.16 -5.25 2.11
CA HIS A 92 28.59 -5.15 2.43
C HIS A 92 29.23 -3.88 1.85
N ILE A 93 28.94 -3.54 0.59
CA ILE A 93 29.44 -2.31 -0.04
C ILE A 93 28.89 -1.06 0.66
N VAL A 94 27.60 -1.06 1.03
CA VAL A 94 26.99 0.05 1.77
C VAL A 94 27.61 0.19 3.15
N ASP A 95 27.82 -0.91 3.87
CA ASP A 95 28.46 -0.91 5.18
C ASP A 95 29.91 -0.42 5.11
N ASP A 96 30.68 -0.87 4.12
CA ASP A 96 32.07 -0.47 3.88
C ASP A 96 32.19 1.02 3.51
N ILE A 97 31.17 1.59 2.86
CA ILE A 97 31.11 3.03 2.54
C ILE A 97 30.59 3.84 3.73
N THR A 98 29.59 3.34 4.45
CA THR A 98 28.88 4.11 5.49
C THR A 98 29.69 4.20 6.77
N LYS A 99 30.32 3.11 7.22
CA LYS A 99 31.07 3.11 8.49
C LYS A 99 32.17 4.18 8.54
N PRO A 100 33.03 4.34 7.52
CA PRO A 100 34.03 5.40 7.51
C PRO A 100 33.43 6.81 7.39
N ILE A 101 32.32 6.97 6.67
CA ILE A 101 31.63 8.27 6.54
C ILE A 101 31.03 8.69 7.89
N GLU A 102 30.47 7.73 8.63
CA GLU A 102 29.88 7.96 9.95
C GLU A 102 30.95 8.32 10.98
N GLU A 103 32.11 7.64 10.95
CA GLU A 103 33.29 7.97 11.75
C GLU A 103 33.84 9.37 11.41
N VAL A 104 33.98 9.71 10.12
CA VAL A 104 34.40 11.05 9.69
C VAL A 104 33.37 12.12 10.08
N LYS A 105 32.07 11.82 10.04
CA LYS A 105 31.00 12.73 10.47
C LYS A 105 31.06 12.98 11.97
N GLU A 106 31.32 11.94 12.76
CA GLU A 106 31.52 12.04 14.20
C GLU A 106 32.76 12.89 14.53
N ASP A 107 33.88 12.66 13.84
CA ASP A 107 35.09 13.48 13.97
C ASP A 107 34.86 14.95 13.59
N ILE A 108 34.12 15.22 12.51
CA ILE A 108 33.74 16.57 12.09
C ILE A 108 32.81 17.21 13.13
N GLU A 109 31.85 16.48 13.72
CA GLU A 109 30.96 17.00 14.76
C GLU A 109 31.73 17.32 16.05
N ASN A 110 32.70 16.47 16.41
CA ASN A 110 33.59 16.69 17.56
C ASN A 110 34.57 17.86 17.33
N LEU A 111 35.01 18.09 16.08
CA LEU A 111 35.87 19.23 15.69
C LEU A 111 35.10 20.52 15.39
N SER A 112 33.81 20.42 15.04
CA SER A 112 32.88 21.53 14.75
C SER A 112 32.10 21.98 16.00
N GLY A 113 32.62 21.69 17.19
CA GLY A 113 32.22 22.37 18.43
C GLY A 113 32.12 23.89 18.19
N PRO A 114 31.21 24.58 18.91
CA PRO A 114 30.58 25.81 18.47
C PRO A 114 31.60 26.79 17.89
N ILE A 115 31.56 26.98 16.56
CA ILE A 115 32.36 28.00 15.88
C ILE A 115 31.97 29.32 16.52
N LYS A 116 32.80 29.78 17.47
CA LYS A 116 32.71 31.10 18.06
C LYS A 116 33.06 32.07 16.93
N ARG A 117 32.06 32.51 16.18
CA ARG A 117 32.17 33.71 15.33
C ARG A 117 32.43 34.88 16.29
N GLN A 118 33.70 35.21 16.49
CA GLN A 118 34.12 36.40 17.20
C GLN A 118 33.64 37.59 16.35
N PHE A 119 32.59 38.28 16.80
CA PHE A 119 32.42 39.70 16.49
C PHE A 119 33.15 40.48 17.57
#